data_AF-A0A2G5TL12-F1
#
_entry.id   AF-A0A2G5TL12-F1
#
_cell.length_a   1.000
_cell.length_b   1.000
_cell.length_c   1.000
_cell.angle_alpha   90.00
_cell.angle_beta   90.00
_cell.angle_gamma   90.00
#
_symmetry.space_group_name_H-M   'P 1'
#
loop_
_entity.id
_entity.type
_entity.pdbx_description
1 polymer ?
#
loop_
_entity_poly.entity_id
_entity_poly.type
_entity_poly.pdbx_seq_one_letter_code
_entity_poly.pdbx_strand_id
1 'polypeptide(L)'
;MKPVTKNILIGLSVAITIVLILLIVLFVVVYVHSVLERNEEHVKLGHCVPLIDSALELESDMNVTQGFLKSPKEYTTLAQKCDDAIKCVGKIESFVSADVLHTFSSCQFYVFYNRNFSSCAEKLIAKKDENGSCLKTLFDGSVEINNNRCKQWKEIQECVRTQVEITCGDDMTKRYEEEAANLRSSICIGE
;
A
#
# COMPACT_ATOMS: atom_id res chain seq x y z
N MET A 1 28.92 40.65 -33.78
CA MET A 1 27.92 39.59 -33.51
C MET A 1 26.64 39.91 -34.27
N LYS A 2 26.19 39.02 -35.17
CA LYS A 2 25.08 39.29 -36.11
C LYS A 2 23.74 39.44 -35.36
N PRO A 3 22.88 40.42 -35.72
CA PRO A 3 21.60 40.68 -35.03
C PRO A 3 20.61 39.50 -35.08
N VAL A 4 20.78 38.60 -36.05
CA VAL A 4 19.90 37.44 -36.27
C VAL A 4 19.97 36.41 -35.14
N THR A 5 21.15 36.14 -34.58
CA THR A 5 21.30 35.18 -33.47
C THR A 5 20.70 35.68 -32.16
N LYS A 6 20.61 37.00 -31.97
CA LYS A 6 20.02 37.62 -30.77
C LYS A 6 18.49 37.45 -30.75
N ASN A 7 17.84 37.64 -31.90
CA ASN A 7 16.38 37.49 -32.03
C ASN A 7 15.91 36.03 -31.89
N ILE A 8 16.70 35.06 -32.38
CA ILE A 8 16.42 33.63 -32.19
C ILE A 8 16.53 33.24 -30.72
N LEU A 9 17.57 33.72 -30.02
CA LEU A 9 17.77 33.44 -28.59
C LEU A 9 16.64 34.02 -27.72
N ILE A 10 16.15 35.22 -28.05
CA ILE A 10 15.02 35.85 -27.37
C ILE A 10 13.73 35.06 -27.64
N GLY A 11 13.48 34.66 -28.89
CA GLY A 11 12.30 33.85 -29.24
C GLY A 11 12.28 32.50 -28.51
N LEU A 12 13.43 31.85 -28.38
CA LEU A 12 13.56 30.57 -27.68
C LEU A 12 13.36 30.74 -26.16
N SER A 13 13.89 31.82 -25.57
CA SER A 13 13.69 32.18 -24.17
C SER A 13 12.22 32.45 -23.84
N VAL A 14 11.52 33.19 -24.71
CA VAL A 14 10.07 33.46 -24.57
C VAL A 14 9.27 32.16 -24.69
N ALA A 15 9.59 31.30 -25.66
CA ALA A 15 8.92 30.01 -25.81
C ALA A 15 9.09 29.10 -24.59
N ILE A 16 10.31 28.99 -24.04
CA ILE A 16 10.57 28.22 -22.82
C ILE A 16 9.79 28.78 -21.64
N THR A 17 9.75 30.12 -21.50
CA THR A 17 9.01 30.77 -20.42
C THR A 17 7.50 30.49 -20.51
N ILE A 18 6.94 30.52 -21.71
CA ILE A 18 5.52 30.18 -21.95
C ILE A 18 5.25 28.71 -21.57
N VAL A 19 6.13 27.78 -21.96
CA VAL A 19 5.99 26.36 -21.61
C VAL A 19 6.06 26.16 -20.09
N LEU A 20 6.98 26.82 -19.39
CA LEU A 20 7.08 26.74 -17.93
C LEU A 20 5.82 27.29 -17.25
N ILE A 21 5.28 28.41 -17.73
CA ILE A 21 4.02 28.97 -17.22
C ILE A 21 2.87 27.99 -17.42
N LEU A 22 2.76 27.35 -18.60
CA LEU A 22 1.73 26.34 -18.86
C LEU A 22 1.87 25.13 -17.92
N LEU A 23 3.09 24.65 -17.67
CA LEU A 23 3.33 23.56 -16.73
C LEU A 23 2.93 23.93 -15.30
N ILE A 24 3.23 25.17 -14.86
CA ILE A 24 2.83 25.66 -13.54
C ILE A 24 1.30 25.75 -13.43
N VAL A 25 0.63 26.29 -14.45
CA VAL A 25 -0.84 26.38 -14.47
C VAL A 25 -1.47 24.97 -14.41
N LEU A 26 -0.95 24.02 -15.18
CA LEU A 26 -1.39 22.63 -15.13
C LEU A 26 -1.19 22.02 -13.75
N PHE A 27 -0.01 22.21 -13.15
CA PHE A 27 0.27 21.73 -11.79
C PHE A 27 -0.71 22.31 -10.77
N VAL A 28 -0.99 23.61 -10.83
CA VAL A 28 -1.95 24.27 -9.93
C VAL A 28 -3.36 23.72 -10.12
N VAL A 29 -3.81 23.52 -11.37
CA VAL A 29 -5.14 22.94 -11.64
C VAL A 29 -5.25 21.53 -11.08
N VAL A 30 -4.25 20.67 -11.31
CA VAL A 30 -4.22 19.29 -10.76
C VAL A 30 -4.18 19.30 -9.24
N TYR A 31 -3.41 20.20 -8.63
CA TYR A 31 -3.34 20.35 -7.18
C TYR A 31 -4.68 20.80 -6.59
N VAL A 32 -5.32 21.82 -7.18
CA VAL A 32 -6.63 22.31 -6.71
C VAL A 32 -7.70 21.23 -6.85
N HIS A 33 -7.69 20.46 -7.93
CA HIS A 33 -8.63 19.35 -8.12
C HIS A 33 -8.44 18.26 -7.06
N SER A 34 -7.21 17.82 -6.83
CA SER A 34 -6.91 16.80 -5.81
C SER A 34 -7.23 17.27 -4.39
N VAL A 35 -7.01 18.55 -4.06
CA VAL A 35 -7.42 19.13 -2.78
C VAL A 35 -8.94 19.22 -2.63
N LEU A 36 -9.67 19.56 -3.70
CA LEU A 36 -11.14 19.60 -3.70
C LEU A 36 -11.74 18.21 -3.50
N GLU A 37 -11.25 17.20 -4.24
CA GLU A 37 -11.68 15.80 -4.09
C GLU A 37 -11.44 15.31 -2.66
N ARG A 38 -10.22 15.53 -2.14
CA ARG A 38 -9.87 15.13 -0.78
C ARG A 38 -10.76 15.82 0.27
N ASN A 39 -11.05 17.11 0.12
CA ASN A 39 -11.93 17.84 1.03
C ASN A 39 -13.37 17.31 0.99
N GLU A 40 -13.90 16.98 -0.19
CA GLU A 40 -15.25 16.41 -0.31
C GLU A 40 -15.34 15.04 0.40
N GLU A 41 -14.29 14.23 0.29
CA GLU A 41 -14.19 12.94 0.98
C GLU A 41 -14.02 13.08 2.48
N HIS A 42 -13.17 13.99 2.95
CA HIS A 42 -13.05 14.27 4.38
C HIS A 42 -14.38 14.76 4.96
N VAL A 43 -15.17 15.52 4.22
CA VAL A 43 -16.52 15.94 4.64
C VAL A 43 -17.46 14.74 4.74
N LYS A 44 -17.41 13.79 3.80
CA LYS A 44 -18.25 12.56 3.82
C LYS A 44 -17.84 11.58 4.92
N LEU A 45 -16.53 11.35 5.07
CA LEU A 45 -15.95 10.46 6.08
C LEU A 45 -16.02 11.06 7.48
N GLY A 46 -16.05 12.40 7.58
CA GLY A 46 -16.25 13.15 8.81
C GLY A 46 -15.37 12.65 9.95
N HIS A 47 -16.00 12.08 10.97
CA HIS A 47 -15.34 11.57 12.17
C HIS A 47 -14.48 10.32 11.96
N CYS A 48 -14.57 9.65 10.80
CA CYS A 48 -13.73 8.49 10.47
C CYS A 48 -12.35 8.87 9.95
N VAL A 49 -12.18 10.09 9.42
CA VAL A 49 -10.90 10.62 8.92
C VAL A 49 -9.74 10.41 9.89
N PRO A 50 -9.81 10.84 11.17
CA PRO A 50 -8.69 10.68 12.09
C PRO A 50 -8.36 9.21 12.39
N LEU A 51 -9.31 8.29 12.25
CA LEU A 51 -9.06 6.86 12.42
C LEU A 51 -8.30 6.28 11.22
N ILE A 52 -8.68 6.70 10.02
CA ILE A 52 -8.02 6.31 8.76
C ILE A 52 -6.60 6.87 8.73
N ASP A 53 -6.42 8.17 8.98
CA ASP A 53 -5.11 8.82 9.00
C ASP A 53 -4.17 8.15 10.00
N SER A 54 -4.69 7.79 11.18
CA SER A 54 -3.89 7.12 12.20
C SER A 54 -3.52 5.68 11.84
N ALA A 55 -4.33 4.97 11.06
CA ALA A 55 -3.98 3.65 10.54
C ALA A 55 -2.91 3.77 9.44
N LEU A 56 -3.06 4.73 8.52
CA LEU A 56 -2.11 5.00 7.45
C LEU A 56 -0.73 5.42 7.96
N GLU A 57 -0.68 6.32 8.93
CA GLU A 57 0.57 6.76 9.56
C GLU A 57 1.31 5.56 10.17
N LEU A 58 0.58 4.70 10.88
CA LEU A 58 1.17 3.52 11.51
C LEU A 58 1.60 2.45 10.49
N GLU A 59 0.85 2.27 9.39
CA GLU A 59 1.23 1.39 8.28
C GLU A 59 2.55 1.87 7.64
N SER A 60 2.66 3.16 7.38
CA SER A 60 3.87 3.79 6.84
C SER A 60 5.08 3.64 7.77
N ASP A 61 4.88 3.85 9.07
CA ASP A 61 5.95 3.76 10.08
C ASP A 61 6.51 2.35 10.27
N MET A 62 5.71 1.32 9.98
CA MET A 62 6.18 -0.07 10.07
C MET A 62 7.19 -0.44 8.99
N ASN A 63 7.42 0.43 7.99
CA ASN A 63 8.40 0.39 6.90
C ASN A 63 9.13 -0.95 6.79
N VAL A 64 8.48 -1.92 6.14
CA VAL A 64 9.04 -3.27 5.99
C VAL A 64 10.05 -3.25 4.85
N THR A 65 11.27 -2.85 5.17
CA THR A 65 12.42 -2.82 4.25
C THR A 65 13.03 -4.21 4.03
N GLN A 66 12.67 -5.19 4.86
CA GLN A 66 13.21 -6.53 4.82
C GLN A 66 12.13 -7.57 5.13
N GLY A 67 12.02 -8.60 4.30
CA GLY A 67 10.86 -9.49 4.31
C GLY A 67 9.54 -8.77 3.97
N PHE A 68 8.46 -9.49 3.70
CA PHE A 68 7.16 -8.88 3.41
C PHE A 68 6.32 -8.64 4.66
N LEU A 69 6.41 -9.57 5.62
CA LEU A 69 5.59 -9.61 6.83
C LEU A 69 6.46 -9.89 8.05
N LYS A 70 6.09 -9.28 9.17
CA LYS A 70 6.65 -9.57 10.49
C LYS A 70 5.75 -10.54 11.27
N SER A 71 6.10 -10.84 12.53
CA SER A 71 5.20 -11.63 13.39
C SER A 71 3.84 -10.92 13.52
N PRO A 72 2.71 -11.66 13.50
CA PRO A 72 1.37 -11.12 13.73
C PRO A 72 1.26 -10.17 14.91
N LYS A 73 2.01 -10.42 16.00
CA LYS A 73 1.98 -9.59 17.22
C LYS A 73 2.45 -8.16 16.98
N GLU A 74 3.37 -7.95 16.06
CA GLU A 74 3.87 -6.61 15.72
C GLU A 74 2.77 -5.73 15.09
N TYR A 75 1.75 -6.36 14.49
CA TYR A 75 0.64 -5.67 13.86
C TYR A 75 -0.54 -5.40 14.79
N THR A 76 -0.45 -5.69 16.09
CA THR A 76 -1.61 -5.60 17.02
C THR A 76 -2.23 -4.20 17.04
N THR A 77 -1.41 -3.15 17.19
CA THR A 77 -1.89 -1.77 17.21
C THR A 77 -2.46 -1.34 15.86
N LEU A 78 -1.81 -1.73 14.75
CA LEU A 78 -2.30 -1.41 13.41
C LEU A 78 -3.65 -2.11 13.17
N ALA A 79 -3.72 -3.41 13.42
CA ALA A 79 -4.94 -4.19 13.25
C ALA A 79 -6.11 -3.60 14.06
N GLN A 80 -5.87 -3.10 15.28
CA GLN A 80 -6.91 -2.44 16.07
C GLN A 80 -7.38 -1.13 15.42
N LYS A 81 -6.46 -0.25 15.02
CA LYS A 81 -6.80 1.02 14.33
C LYS A 81 -7.52 0.77 13.01
N CYS A 82 -7.07 -0.22 12.26
CA CYS A 82 -7.69 -0.68 11.03
C CYS A 82 -9.11 -1.20 11.26
N ASP A 83 -9.35 -2.01 12.29
CA ASP A 83 -10.68 -2.50 12.64
C ASP A 83 -11.63 -1.35 13.03
N ASP A 84 -11.12 -0.37 13.78
CA ASP A 84 -11.89 0.82 14.16
C ASP A 84 -12.24 1.69 12.94
N ALA A 85 -11.28 1.91 12.03
CA ALA A 85 -11.49 2.63 10.77
C ALA A 85 -12.49 1.90 9.86
N ILE A 86 -12.35 0.58 9.72
CA ILE A 86 -13.25 -0.27 8.92
C ILE A 86 -14.69 -0.18 9.44
N LYS A 87 -14.88 -0.33 10.75
CA LYS A 87 -16.20 -0.23 11.39
C LYS A 87 -16.82 1.16 11.30
N CYS A 88 -15.99 2.21 11.25
CA CYS A 88 -16.45 3.58 11.11
C CYS A 88 -17.02 3.82 9.72
N VAL A 89 -16.27 3.47 8.67
CA VAL A 89 -16.68 3.70 7.27
C VAL A 89 -17.70 2.70 6.77
N GLY A 90 -17.70 1.45 7.24
CA GLY A 90 -18.74 0.47 6.90
C GLY A 90 -20.16 0.90 7.29
N LYS A 91 -20.30 1.97 8.09
CA LYS A 91 -21.57 2.61 8.46
C LYS A 91 -21.96 3.79 7.55
N ILE A 92 -21.06 4.21 6.65
CA ILE A 92 -21.24 5.34 5.74
C ILE A 92 -21.53 4.76 4.35
N GLU A 93 -22.78 4.90 3.89
CA GLU A 93 -23.15 4.50 2.53
C GLU A 93 -22.46 5.42 1.50
N SER A 94 -21.44 4.88 0.82
CA SER A 94 -20.93 5.26 -0.52
C SER A 94 -19.79 6.30 -0.68
N PHE A 95 -19.00 6.01 -1.74
CA PHE A 95 -17.92 6.74 -2.41
C PHE A 95 -16.66 7.03 -1.58
N VAL A 96 -15.64 6.21 -1.81
CA VAL A 96 -14.36 6.18 -1.13
C VAL A 96 -13.26 6.35 -2.18
N SER A 97 -12.31 7.29 -2.01
CA SER A 97 -11.15 7.46 -2.92
C SER A 97 -10.35 6.18 -3.07
N ALA A 98 -9.51 6.13 -4.11
CA ALA A 98 -8.47 5.12 -4.23
C ALA A 98 -7.59 5.02 -2.96
N ASP A 99 -7.12 6.12 -2.38
CA ASP A 99 -6.26 6.10 -1.18
C ASP A 99 -6.98 5.51 0.04
N VAL A 100 -8.23 5.91 0.24
CA VAL A 100 -9.03 5.35 1.31
C VAL A 100 -9.32 3.87 1.00
N LEU A 101 -9.72 3.51 -0.22
CA LEU A 101 -9.93 2.13 -0.68
C LEU A 101 -8.67 1.25 -0.50
N HIS A 102 -7.47 1.79 -0.74
CA HIS A 102 -6.19 1.14 -0.49
C HIS A 102 -5.96 0.86 0.99
N THR A 103 -6.25 1.83 1.85
CA THR A 103 -6.22 1.66 3.30
C THR A 103 -7.23 0.60 3.75
N PHE A 104 -8.44 0.61 3.20
CA PHE A 104 -9.47 -0.39 3.50
C PHE A 104 -9.01 -1.80 3.13
N SER A 105 -8.38 -1.92 1.96
CA SER A 105 -7.79 -3.14 1.44
C SER A 105 -6.66 -3.63 2.36
N SER A 106 -5.59 -2.86 2.57
CA SER A 106 -4.47 -3.28 3.42
C SER A 106 -4.91 -3.56 4.87
N CYS A 107 -5.82 -2.75 5.42
CA CYS A 107 -6.36 -2.94 6.76
C CYS A 107 -7.13 -4.25 6.94
N GLN A 108 -7.90 -4.70 5.94
CA GLN A 108 -8.57 -6.01 5.99
C GLN A 108 -7.56 -7.13 6.19
N PHE A 109 -6.45 -7.08 5.44
CA PHE A 109 -5.36 -8.04 5.61
C PHE A 109 -4.76 -7.97 7.01
N TYR A 110 -4.40 -6.79 7.54
CA TYR A 110 -3.77 -6.69 8.86
C TYR A 110 -4.67 -7.17 9.99
N VAL A 111 -5.99 -6.90 9.91
CA VAL A 111 -6.98 -7.42 10.86
C VAL A 111 -7.04 -8.95 10.80
N PHE A 112 -7.11 -9.53 9.60
CA PHE A 112 -7.09 -10.98 9.40
C PHE A 112 -5.78 -11.62 9.90
N TYR A 113 -4.64 -11.03 9.53
CA TYR A 113 -3.30 -11.52 9.81
C TYR A 113 -3.02 -11.57 11.31
N ASN A 114 -3.40 -10.52 12.04
CA ASN A 114 -3.25 -10.45 13.49
C ASN A 114 -4.26 -11.34 14.25
N ARG A 115 -5.45 -11.60 13.69
CA ARG A 115 -6.51 -12.38 14.35
C ARG A 115 -6.55 -13.81 13.83
N ASN A 116 -7.40 -14.06 12.84
CA ASN A 116 -7.75 -15.40 12.36
C ASN A 116 -6.55 -16.19 11.83
N PHE A 117 -5.58 -15.50 11.23
CA PHE A 117 -4.40 -16.14 10.64
C PHE A 117 -3.22 -16.23 11.60
N SER A 118 -3.25 -15.56 12.76
CA SER A 118 -2.07 -15.41 13.63
C SER A 118 -1.45 -16.76 14.03
N SER A 119 -2.28 -17.74 14.42
CA SER A 119 -1.77 -19.08 14.75
C SER A 119 -1.13 -19.79 13.55
N CYS A 120 -1.66 -19.59 12.35
CA CYS A 120 -1.09 -20.13 11.12
C CYS A 120 0.25 -19.47 10.79
N ALA A 121 0.30 -18.13 10.83
CA ALA A 121 1.51 -17.36 10.60
C ALA A 121 2.65 -17.76 11.55
N GLU A 122 2.38 -17.92 12.85
CA GLU A 122 3.40 -18.36 13.82
C GLU A 122 3.98 -19.75 13.48
N LYS A 123 3.14 -20.68 12.98
CA LYS A 123 3.63 -21.99 12.50
C LYS A 123 4.50 -21.85 11.25
N LEU A 124 4.12 -20.98 10.32
CA LEU A 124 4.90 -20.74 9.09
C LEU A 124 6.24 -20.04 9.39
N ILE A 125 6.24 -19.09 10.34
CA ILE A 125 7.46 -18.42 10.82
C ILE A 125 8.41 -19.45 11.45
N ALA A 126 7.90 -20.39 12.25
CA ALA A 126 8.73 -21.46 12.83
C ALA A 126 9.38 -22.36 11.76
N LYS A 127 8.81 -22.40 10.55
CA LYS A 127 9.28 -23.17 9.40
C LYS A 127 10.11 -22.36 8.41
N LYS A 128 10.36 -21.06 8.66
CA LYS A 128 11.00 -20.16 7.68
C LYS A 128 12.41 -20.60 7.25
N ASP A 129 13.09 -21.34 8.12
CA ASP A 129 14.44 -21.86 7.91
C ASP A 129 14.45 -23.31 7.38
N GLU A 130 13.28 -23.96 7.26
CA GLU A 130 13.12 -25.24 6.56
C GLU A 130 13.17 -25.01 5.04
N ASN A 131 13.70 -25.99 4.27
CA ASN A 131 13.91 -25.87 2.82
C ASN A 131 12.63 -25.44 2.07
N GLY A 132 12.61 -24.21 1.55
CA GLY A 132 11.50 -23.63 0.79
C GLY A 132 11.59 -22.11 0.76
N SER A 133 12.31 -21.55 -0.23
CA SER A 133 12.84 -20.17 -0.22
C SER A 133 11.80 -19.04 -0.12
N CYS A 134 10.50 -19.32 -0.19
CA CYS A 134 9.45 -18.30 -0.10
C CYS A 134 9.11 -17.86 1.34
N LEU A 135 9.13 -18.76 2.33
CA LEU A 135 8.82 -18.38 3.72
C LEU A 135 9.92 -17.51 4.30
N LYS A 136 11.16 -17.77 3.89
CA LYS A 136 12.29 -16.89 4.17
C LYS A 136 12.07 -15.51 3.54
N THR A 137 11.71 -15.41 2.26
CA THR A 137 11.39 -14.11 1.65
C THR A 137 10.16 -13.43 2.29
N LEU A 138 9.18 -14.21 2.76
CA LEU A 138 7.97 -13.69 3.38
C LEU A 138 8.25 -13.09 4.77
N PHE A 139 9.05 -13.77 5.61
CA PHE A 139 9.21 -13.42 7.03
C PHE A 139 10.62 -13.03 7.46
N ASP A 140 11.65 -13.35 6.69
CA ASP A 140 13.04 -13.14 7.08
C ASP A 140 13.52 -11.74 6.65
N GLY A 141 13.77 -10.91 7.66
CA GLY A 141 14.34 -9.59 7.51
C GLY A 141 15.80 -9.56 7.02
N SER A 142 16.42 -10.68 6.65
CA SER A 142 17.72 -10.67 5.98
C SER A 142 17.62 -10.67 4.45
N VAL A 143 16.43 -10.93 3.89
CA VAL A 143 16.22 -10.89 2.44
C VAL A 143 15.88 -9.45 2.04
N GLU A 144 16.82 -8.79 1.37
CA GLU A 144 16.54 -7.49 0.75
C GLU A 144 15.45 -7.65 -0.31
N ILE A 145 14.34 -6.96 -0.08
CA ILE A 145 13.32 -6.77 -1.10
C ILE A 145 13.88 -5.74 -2.08
N ASN A 146 14.13 -6.18 -3.32
CA ASN A 146 14.77 -5.33 -4.33
C ASN A 146 13.76 -4.32 -4.91
N ASN A 147 14.23 -3.47 -5.84
CA ASN A 147 13.43 -2.39 -6.45
C ASN A 147 12.15 -2.85 -7.18
N ASN A 148 11.86 -4.16 -7.31
CA ASN A 148 10.58 -4.66 -7.80
C ASN A 148 9.89 -5.57 -6.77
N ARG A 149 9.49 -4.94 -5.66
CA ARG A 149 8.74 -5.53 -4.55
C ARG A 149 7.42 -6.17 -5.00
N CYS A 150 6.72 -5.59 -5.99
CA CYS A 150 5.49 -6.17 -6.52
C CYS A 150 5.72 -7.49 -7.26
N LYS A 151 6.75 -7.56 -8.10
CA LYS A 151 7.13 -8.80 -8.79
C LYS A 151 7.54 -9.88 -7.81
N GLN A 152 8.37 -9.55 -6.82
CA GLN A 152 8.77 -10.51 -5.79
C GLN A 152 7.57 -11.02 -4.99
N TRP A 153 6.61 -10.15 -4.64
CA TRP A 153 5.38 -10.56 -3.98
C TRP A 153 4.63 -11.60 -4.81
N LYS A 154 4.42 -11.31 -6.11
CA LYS A 154 3.74 -12.22 -7.06
C LYS A 154 4.45 -13.56 -7.18
N GLU A 155 5.78 -13.56 -7.29
CA GLU A 155 6.60 -14.77 -7.48
C GLU A 155 6.54 -15.73 -6.29
N ILE A 156 6.43 -15.23 -5.06
CA ILE A 156 6.40 -16.08 -3.87
C ILE A 156 5.00 -16.64 -3.55
N GLN A 157 3.91 -16.06 -4.08
CA GLN A 157 2.54 -16.39 -3.65
C GLN A 157 2.19 -17.86 -3.82
N GLU A 158 2.56 -18.51 -4.94
CA GLU A 158 2.23 -19.92 -5.18
C GLU A 158 2.89 -20.83 -4.14
N CYS A 159 4.16 -20.55 -3.81
CA CYS A 159 4.88 -21.26 -2.77
C CYS A 159 4.28 -21.00 -1.39
N VAL A 160 3.98 -19.75 -1.06
CA VAL A 160 3.36 -19.39 0.24
C VAL A 160 2.01 -20.09 0.39
N ARG A 161 1.15 -20.03 -0.64
CA ARG A 161 -0.15 -20.72 -0.67
C ARG A 161 0.00 -22.20 -0.35
N THR A 162 0.95 -22.86 -1.00
CA THR A 162 1.24 -24.30 -0.75
C THR A 162 1.67 -24.55 0.69
N GLN A 163 2.50 -23.66 1.28
CA GLN A 163 2.90 -23.77 2.67
C GLN A 163 1.74 -23.53 3.66
N VAL A 164 0.83 -22.60 3.34
CA VAL A 164 -0.40 -22.38 4.11
C VAL A 164 -1.27 -23.63 4.07
N GLU A 165 -1.47 -24.24 2.91
CA GLU A 165 -2.26 -25.46 2.73
C GLU A 165 -1.69 -26.61 3.57
N ILE A 166 -0.39 -26.87 3.45
CA ILE A 166 0.29 -27.93 4.21
C ILE A 166 0.21 -27.68 5.73
N THR A 167 0.34 -26.43 6.17
CA THR A 167 0.50 -26.10 7.60
C THR A 167 -0.83 -25.86 8.31
N CYS A 168 -1.83 -25.36 7.58
CA CYS A 168 -3.04 -24.75 8.14
C CYS A 168 -4.34 -25.24 7.47
N GLY A 169 -4.24 -25.97 6.36
CA GLY A 169 -5.37 -26.59 5.66
C GLY A 169 -6.09 -25.67 4.68
N ASP A 170 -6.87 -26.29 3.80
CA ASP A 170 -7.53 -25.68 2.63
C ASP A 170 -8.40 -24.46 2.98
N ASP A 171 -9.15 -24.52 4.08
CA ASP A 171 -10.03 -23.42 4.50
C ASP A 171 -9.22 -22.16 4.82
N MET A 172 -8.05 -22.32 5.47
CA MET A 172 -7.18 -21.20 5.76
C MET A 172 -6.46 -20.69 4.50
N THR A 173 -6.12 -21.60 3.57
CA THR A 173 -5.53 -21.24 2.28
C THR A 173 -6.45 -20.33 1.48
N LYS A 174 -7.73 -20.68 1.35
CA LYS A 174 -8.71 -19.85 0.61
C LYS A 174 -8.82 -18.45 1.21
N ARG A 175 -8.93 -18.36 2.53
CA ARG A 175 -8.99 -17.06 3.23
C ARG A 175 -7.69 -16.27 3.07
N TYR A 176 -6.54 -16.93 3.11
CA TYR A 176 -5.26 -16.27 2.86
C TYR A 176 -5.20 -15.70 1.45
N GLU A 177 -5.63 -16.43 0.42
CA GLU A 177 -5.63 -15.94 -0.96
C GLU A 177 -6.52 -14.69 -1.14
N GLU A 178 -7.71 -14.70 -0.54
CA GLU A 178 -8.63 -13.56 -0.54
C GLU A 178 -7.99 -12.33 0.12
N GLU A 179 -7.44 -12.49 1.32
CA GLU A 179 -6.90 -11.37 2.10
C GLU A 179 -5.53 -10.90 1.59
N ALA A 180 -4.69 -11.80 1.06
CA ALA A 180 -3.41 -11.45 0.46
C ALA A 180 -3.57 -10.58 -0.79
N ALA A 181 -4.70 -10.71 -1.51
CA ALA A 181 -5.05 -9.80 -2.59
C ALA A 181 -5.27 -8.37 -2.08
N ASN A 182 -5.80 -8.22 -0.86
CA ASN A 182 -6.01 -6.92 -0.25
C ASN A 182 -4.70 -6.23 0.16
N LEU A 183 -3.68 -7.00 0.54
CA LEU A 183 -2.33 -6.44 0.79
C LEU A 183 -1.58 -6.10 -0.51
N ARG A 184 -1.84 -6.83 -1.60
CA ARG A 184 -1.16 -6.59 -2.89
C ARG A 184 -1.26 -5.13 -3.35
N SER A 185 -2.40 -4.48 -3.11
CA SER A 185 -2.62 -3.09 -3.54
C SER A 185 -1.65 -2.11 -2.87
N SER A 186 -1.24 -2.35 -1.61
CA SER A 186 -0.24 -1.50 -0.93
C SER A 186 1.20 -1.86 -1.33
N ILE A 187 1.43 -3.10 -1.79
CA ILE A 187 2.75 -3.58 -2.22
C ILE A 187 3.07 -3.14 -3.67
N CYS A 188 2.07 -3.03 -4.53
CA CYS A 188 2.19 -2.86 -5.98
C CYS A 188 1.82 -1.46 -6.50
N ILE A 189 2.06 -0.41 -5.71
CA ILE A 189 1.69 0.96 -6.08
C ILE A 189 2.41 1.37 -7.38
N GLY A 190 1.63 1.69 -8.43
CA GLY A 190 2.15 2.19 -9.71
C GLY A 190 2.50 1.14 -10.77
N GLU A 191 2.23 -0.16 -10.53
CA GLU A 191 2.28 -1.24 -11.55
C GLU A 191 0.91 -1.58 -12.14
#